data_AF-A0A1W1D278-F1
#
_entry.id   AF-A0A1W1D278-F1
#
_cell.length_a   1.000
_cell.length_b   1.000
_cell.length_c   1.000
_cell.angle_alpha   90.00
_cell.angle_beta   90.00
_cell.angle_gamma   90.00
#
_symmetry.space_group_name_H-M   'P 1'
#
loop_
_entity.id
_entity.type
_entity.pdbx_description
1 polymer ?
#
loop_
_entity_poly.entity_id
_entity_poly.type
_entity_poly.pdbx_seq_one_letter_code
_entity_poly.pdbx_strand_id
1 'polypeptide(L)'
;MTLVTVINKDLNTLIPIIYEFRQKIQKHILIYDEARLEKELAQKLKKGIKKSSSKVKIELLKIDEDNRLDMIKIKEKLDKEEMLYLNATESDISLVVIIGGYILNRDGYVLSYDKYDNTYNKINRSGFENHIIKNNLTLDQYFTYIGYKKQHEQSTKEVQKYQGQINYIFKSAHKFFFNQHILSKSKVKKLDKAFKEALIGLGIIDKHTSLKKGKKNFGSLFEEFIFLKLQRYDFDDIKLGVEIIFDEEMYIVNEIDIMAIKNNHIFVIECKLGNLIEANEVIYKLDSILENFGDDAKGLIVNIQPNLDYFGGTNSSVKKLFSNVAYSRANYNNIAVYNDYIFNDSAFDELIREFFNVALKEHKNIKNEPVFLLGGYDLEMIEIKKLLIQHGKHYIDRKLSWGAKLSRYQDIFHSLTHYYGIELIEDIEPPLHYTAIDHHNDLQNNQSSLEQVAKILNVELSRYQKLVALNDSGYIPAMQKFGATEVEIELIRERDREAQGVTNEDELLAEMSIEEKKVVDGVVVVETQIHHFSPISDRLYMMGIKDYLIYNDKKLLYYGKNIEQLVKHYKKEIEKKKMYYGGGNGFFGLAEGRGYDREKIEKLKDEIIQIVK
;
A
#
# COMPACT_ATOMS: atom_id res chain seq x y z
N MET A 1 11.61 28.86 -31.81
CA MET A 1 10.17 28.70 -32.12
C MET A 1 9.36 29.81 -31.44
N THR A 2 8.20 30.14 -31.98
CA THR A 2 7.22 31.02 -31.33
C THR A 2 6.11 30.17 -30.72
N LEU A 3 6.01 30.18 -29.38
CA LEU A 3 4.91 29.53 -28.66
C LEU A 3 3.78 30.55 -28.49
N VAL A 4 2.58 30.17 -28.85
CA VAL A 4 1.32 30.88 -28.59
C VAL A 4 0.61 30.10 -27.50
N THR A 5 0.13 30.77 -26.47
CA THR A 5 -0.65 30.15 -25.40
C THR A 5 -1.89 30.99 -25.16
N VAL A 6 -3.05 30.37 -25.26
CA VAL A 6 -4.31 30.95 -24.81
C VAL A 6 -4.37 30.70 -23.30
N ILE A 7 -4.49 31.77 -22.53
CA ILE A 7 -4.62 31.70 -21.08
C ILE A 7 -6.03 31.22 -20.76
N ASN A 8 -6.14 30.26 -19.86
CA ASN A 8 -7.39 29.79 -19.31
C ASN A 8 -7.40 30.05 -17.79
N LYS A 9 -8.41 29.53 -17.10
CA LYS A 9 -8.58 29.70 -15.65
C LYS A 9 -7.62 28.84 -14.83
N ASP A 10 -6.93 27.87 -15.43
CA ASP A 10 -6.05 26.93 -14.74
C ASP A 10 -4.67 26.82 -15.40
N LEU A 11 -3.71 27.56 -14.84
CA LEU A 11 -2.32 27.54 -15.28
C LEU A 11 -1.65 26.16 -15.10
N ASN A 12 -2.15 25.30 -14.21
CA ASN A 12 -1.56 23.97 -13.96
C ASN A 12 -1.55 23.11 -15.22
N THR A 13 -2.51 23.31 -16.12
CA THR A 13 -2.62 22.59 -17.39
C THR A 13 -1.71 23.17 -18.48
N LEU A 14 -1.36 24.45 -18.38
CA LEU A 14 -0.55 25.15 -19.39
C LEU A 14 0.95 25.02 -19.13
N ILE A 15 1.36 25.06 -17.86
CA ILE A 15 2.78 25.11 -17.46
C ILE A 15 3.59 23.90 -17.92
N PRO A 16 3.11 22.64 -17.87
CA PRO A 16 3.87 21.47 -18.29
C PRO A 16 4.38 21.57 -19.74
N ILE A 17 3.54 22.02 -20.67
CA ILE A 17 3.94 22.26 -22.08
C ILE A 17 4.97 23.38 -22.18
N ILE A 18 4.74 24.49 -21.49
CA ILE A 18 5.66 25.63 -21.50
C ILE A 18 7.03 25.20 -21.00
N TYR A 19 7.06 24.40 -19.93
CA TYR A 19 8.29 23.91 -19.32
C TYR A 19 8.99 22.87 -20.19
N GLU A 20 8.26 21.91 -20.78
CA GLU A 20 8.81 20.91 -21.70
C GLU A 20 9.54 21.57 -22.87
N PHE A 21 8.96 22.62 -23.43
CA PHE A 21 9.54 23.32 -24.58
C PHE A 21 10.44 24.51 -24.23
N ARG A 22 10.66 24.82 -22.95
CA ARG A 22 11.31 26.07 -22.47
C ARG A 22 12.62 26.45 -23.17
N GLN A 23 13.42 25.46 -23.57
CA GLN A 23 14.71 25.68 -24.23
C GLN A 23 14.57 26.06 -25.71
N LYS A 24 13.44 25.72 -26.34
CA LYS A 24 13.14 25.97 -27.77
C LYS A 24 12.37 27.27 -27.99
N ILE A 25 11.70 27.77 -26.95
CA ILE A 25 10.93 29.02 -26.98
C ILE A 25 11.89 30.21 -27.12
N GLN A 26 11.79 30.92 -28.24
CA GLN A 26 12.50 32.20 -28.45
C GLN A 26 11.55 33.37 -28.20
N LYS A 27 10.29 33.20 -28.60
CA LYS A 27 9.21 34.14 -28.36
C LYS A 27 7.99 33.41 -27.82
N HIS A 28 7.29 34.05 -26.90
CA HIS A 28 6.05 33.56 -26.31
C HIS A 28 4.96 34.62 -26.40
N ILE A 29 3.86 34.32 -27.07
CA ILE A 29 2.68 35.18 -27.16
C ILE A 29 1.63 34.60 -26.22
N LEU A 30 1.26 35.36 -25.17
CA LEU A 30 0.19 35.00 -24.24
C LEU A 30 -1.06 35.76 -24.63
N ILE A 31 -2.10 35.03 -25.03
CA ILE A 31 -3.40 35.56 -25.42
C ILE A 31 -4.33 35.40 -24.22
N TYR A 32 -5.02 36.44 -23.82
CA TYR A 32 -5.92 36.42 -22.66
C TYR A 32 -7.13 37.32 -22.93
N ASP A 33 -8.26 36.96 -22.35
CA ASP A 33 -9.51 37.71 -22.46
C ASP A 33 -9.51 39.01 -21.63
N GLU A 34 -10.52 39.86 -21.82
CA GLU A 34 -10.80 41.04 -21.01
C GLU A 34 -11.02 40.72 -19.52
N ALA A 35 -11.37 39.48 -19.18
CA ALA A 35 -11.58 39.02 -17.83
C ALA A 35 -10.39 39.33 -16.88
N ARG A 36 -10.70 39.90 -15.71
CA ARG A 36 -9.69 40.30 -14.71
C ARG A 36 -8.80 39.12 -14.29
N LEU A 37 -9.39 37.95 -14.08
CA LEU A 37 -8.67 36.75 -13.65
C LEU A 37 -7.61 36.34 -14.67
N GLU A 38 -7.96 36.23 -15.95
CA GLU A 38 -7.00 35.81 -16.99
C GLU A 38 -5.87 36.81 -17.17
N LYS A 39 -6.17 38.11 -17.07
CA LYS A 39 -5.14 39.16 -17.06
C LYS A 39 -4.14 38.95 -15.92
N GLU A 40 -4.61 38.62 -14.71
CA GLU A 40 -3.75 38.35 -13.56
C GLU A 40 -2.91 37.08 -13.77
N LEU A 41 -3.53 35.99 -14.27
CA LEU A 41 -2.84 34.74 -14.59
C LEU A 41 -1.77 34.94 -15.68
N ALA A 42 -2.08 35.68 -16.75
CA ALA A 42 -1.14 36.02 -17.81
C ALA A 42 0.09 36.78 -17.27
N GLN A 43 -0.12 37.71 -16.33
CA GLN A 43 0.98 38.45 -15.69
C GLN A 43 1.80 37.57 -14.75
N LYS A 44 1.16 36.69 -13.96
CA LYS A 44 1.85 35.71 -13.11
C LYS A 44 2.73 34.80 -13.95
N LEU A 45 2.17 34.19 -14.99
CA LEU A 45 2.88 33.29 -15.90
C LEU A 45 4.04 34.00 -16.62
N LYS A 46 3.82 35.22 -17.13
CA LYS A 46 4.90 36.05 -17.72
C LYS A 46 6.06 36.26 -16.76
N LYS A 47 5.78 36.59 -15.49
CA LYS A 47 6.82 36.77 -14.45
C LYS A 47 7.57 35.44 -14.21
N GLY A 48 6.86 34.32 -14.14
CA GLY A 48 7.43 32.99 -13.96
C GLY A 48 8.36 32.59 -15.10
N ILE A 49 7.90 32.71 -16.36
CA ILE A 49 8.72 32.46 -17.55
C ILE A 49 9.96 33.35 -17.56
N LYS A 50 9.84 34.64 -17.23
CA LYS A 50 11.00 35.56 -17.19
C LYS A 50 12.02 35.19 -16.12
N LYS A 51 11.58 34.71 -14.95
CA LYS A 51 12.48 34.22 -13.90
C LYS A 51 13.21 32.95 -14.35
N SER A 52 12.52 32.06 -15.06
CA SER A 52 13.11 30.80 -15.55
C SER A 52 14.00 30.98 -16.78
N SER A 53 13.67 31.91 -17.68
CA SER A 53 14.42 32.20 -18.91
C SER A 53 14.31 33.68 -19.30
N SER A 54 15.32 34.47 -18.92
CA SER A 54 15.35 35.92 -19.17
C SER A 54 15.35 36.29 -20.66
N LYS A 55 15.87 35.39 -21.51
CA LYS A 55 16.07 35.58 -22.96
C LYS A 55 14.78 35.48 -23.79
N VAL A 56 13.73 34.84 -23.28
CA VAL A 56 12.47 34.67 -24.03
C VAL A 56 11.81 36.03 -24.23
N LYS A 57 11.47 36.40 -25.47
CA LYS A 57 10.65 37.58 -25.74
C LYS A 57 9.18 37.24 -25.46
N ILE A 58 8.58 37.88 -24.46
CA ILE A 58 7.18 37.63 -24.09
C ILE A 58 6.31 38.81 -24.51
N GLU A 59 5.21 38.51 -25.19
CA GLU A 59 4.21 39.47 -25.62
C GLU A 59 2.85 39.10 -25.05
N LEU A 60 2.11 40.10 -24.56
CA LEU A 60 0.77 39.93 -24.02
C LEU A 60 -0.22 40.50 -25.05
N LEU A 61 -1.20 39.70 -25.45
CA LEU A 61 -2.23 40.09 -26.39
C LEU A 61 -3.60 39.96 -25.73
N LYS A 62 -4.17 41.11 -25.35
CA LYS A 62 -5.56 41.20 -24.89
C LYS A 62 -6.50 41.05 -26.09
N ILE A 63 -7.53 40.23 -25.92
CA ILE A 63 -8.59 40.00 -26.91
C ILE A 63 -9.95 39.99 -26.23
N ASP A 64 -10.99 40.17 -27.02
CA ASP A 64 -12.36 39.74 -26.75
C ASP A 64 -12.65 38.54 -27.70
N GLU A 65 -12.92 37.36 -27.14
CA GLU A 65 -13.08 36.11 -27.90
C GLU A 65 -14.29 36.11 -28.84
N ASP A 66 -15.30 36.94 -28.52
CA ASP A 66 -16.50 37.13 -29.34
C ASP A 66 -16.30 38.23 -30.41
N ASN A 67 -15.14 38.90 -30.42
CA ASN A 67 -14.88 40.03 -31.30
C ASN A 67 -14.11 39.63 -32.57
N ARG A 68 -14.79 39.75 -33.71
CA ARG A 68 -14.19 39.47 -35.03
C ARG A 68 -12.95 40.32 -35.35
N LEU A 69 -12.88 41.58 -34.92
CA LEU A 69 -11.72 42.44 -35.18
C LEU A 69 -10.49 41.96 -34.39
N ASP A 70 -10.68 41.46 -33.17
CA ASP A 70 -9.59 40.88 -32.41
C ASP A 70 -9.09 39.56 -33.01
N MET A 71 -9.98 38.74 -33.60
CA MET A 71 -9.55 37.56 -34.35
C MET A 71 -8.68 37.92 -35.56
N ILE A 72 -9.02 39.00 -36.29
CA ILE A 72 -8.20 39.52 -37.39
C ILE A 72 -6.84 40.00 -36.87
N LYS A 73 -6.83 40.74 -35.76
CA LYS A 73 -5.60 41.22 -35.11
C LYS A 73 -4.68 40.08 -34.65
N ILE A 74 -5.23 38.98 -34.12
CA ILE A 74 -4.45 37.77 -33.81
C ILE A 74 -3.82 37.24 -35.09
N LYS A 75 -4.59 37.08 -36.17
CA LYS A 75 -4.08 36.61 -37.46
C LYS A 75 -2.92 37.48 -37.98
N GLU A 76 -3.13 38.79 -38.08
CA GLU A 76 -2.10 39.74 -38.52
C GLU A 76 -0.85 39.70 -37.64
N LYS A 77 -1.02 39.39 -36.36
CA LYS A 77 0.09 39.22 -35.43
C LYS A 77 0.88 37.96 -35.76
N LEU A 78 0.19 36.84 -35.93
CA LEU A 78 0.80 35.54 -36.23
C LEU A 78 1.40 35.50 -37.64
N ASP A 79 0.89 36.28 -38.61
CA ASP A 79 1.47 36.45 -39.97
C ASP A 79 2.98 36.78 -39.92
N LYS A 80 3.40 37.53 -38.90
CA LYS A 80 4.78 38.01 -38.72
C LYS A 80 5.71 37.03 -38.00
N GLU A 81 5.20 35.87 -37.60
CA GLU A 81 5.94 34.88 -36.81
C GLU A 81 6.26 33.63 -37.64
N GLU A 82 7.35 32.95 -37.27
CA GLU A 82 7.80 31.71 -37.89
C GLU A 82 7.82 30.57 -36.85
N MET A 83 7.72 29.32 -37.32
CA MET A 83 7.70 28.11 -36.47
C MET A 83 6.69 28.23 -35.32
N LEU A 84 5.41 28.36 -35.68
CA LEU A 84 4.30 28.57 -34.76
C LEU A 84 3.91 27.27 -34.06
N TYR A 85 3.81 27.35 -32.73
CA TYR A 85 3.26 26.31 -31.87
C TYR A 85 2.14 26.91 -31.03
N LEU A 86 0.99 26.26 -30.95
CA LEU A 86 -0.11 26.64 -30.08
C LEU A 86 -0.18 25.68 -28.91
N ASN A 87 -0.08 26.16 -27.68
CA ASN A 87 -0.57 25.43 -26.52
C ASN A 87 -2.08 25.69 -26.41
N ALA A 88 -2.87 24.67 -26.75
CA ALA A 88 -4.33 24.70 -26.80
C ALA A 88 -4.99 23.97 -25.62
N THR A 89 -4.20 23.57 -24.61
CA THR A 89 -4.69 22.77 -23.48
C THR A 89 -5.79 23.53 -22.74
N GLU A 90 -6.97 22.90 -22.61
CA GLU A 90 -8.16 23.42 -21.90
C GLU A 90 -8.50 24.89 -22.21
N SER A 91 -8.21 25.33 -23.44
CA SER A 91 -8.51 26.70 -23.91
C SER A 91 -9.91 26.77 -24.51
N ASP A 92 -10.46 27.99 -24.67
CA ASP A 92 -11.74 28.18 -25.34
C ASP A 92 -11.75 27.50 -26.73
N ILE A 93 -12.81 26.74 -27.00
CA ILE A 93 -12.91 25.90 -28.19
C ILE A 93 -12.92 26.75 -29.47
N SER A 94 -13.53 27.93 -29.44
CA SER A 94 -13.63 28.82 -30.60
C SER A 94 -12.25 29.39 -30.93
N LEU A 95 -11.50 29.83 -29.92
CA LEU A 95 -10.12 30.28 -30.08
C LEU A 95 -9.21 29.16 -30.58
N VAL A 96 -9.34 27.94 -30.04
CA VAL A 96 -8.57 26.78 -30.49
C VAL A 96 -8.85 26.47 -31.96
N VAL A 97 -10.10 26.49 -32.40
CA VAL A 97 -10.48 26.23 -33.80
C VAL A 97 -9.91 27.30 -34.72
N ILE A 98 -10.07 28.59 -34.37
CA ILE A 98 -9.64 29.71 -35.21
C ILE A 98 -8.11 29.80 -35.30
N ILE A 99 -7.45 29.85 -34.13
CA ILE A 99 -5.99 30.03 -34.04
C ILE A 99 -5.28 28.75 -34.49
N GLY A 100 -5.77 27.59 -34.06
CA GLY A 100 -5.24 26.29 -34.46
C GLY A 100 -5.36 26.07 -35.96
N GLY A 101 -6.53 26.31 -36.56
CA GLY A 101 -6.72 26.18 -38.01
C GLY A 101 -5.79 27.09 -38.80
N TYR A 102 -5.59 28.33 -38.34
CA TYR A 102 -4.65 29.26 -38.96
C TYR A 102 -3.19 28.77 -38.84
N ILE A 103 -2.76 28.31 -37.67
CA ILE A 103 -1.39 27.82 -37.43
C ILE A 103 -1.10 26.55 -38.25
N LEU A 104 -2.07 25.62 -38.33
CA LEU A 104 -1.94 24.37 -39.10
C LEU A 104 -1.79 24.64 -40.61
N ASN A 105 -2.51 25.63 -41.14
CA ASN A 105 -2.39 26.05 -42.55
C ASN A 105 -1.04 26.69 -42.90
N ARG A 106 -0.19 26.95 -41.89
CA ARG A 106 1.17 27.51 -42.05
C ARG A 106 2.25 26.54 -41.56
N ASP A 107 1.97 25.24 -41.65
CA ASP A 107 2.88 24.17 -41.25
C ASP A 107 3.34 24.25 -39.78
N GLY A 108 2.52 24.91 -38.93
CA GLY A 108 2.71 24.98 -37.49
C GLY A 108 2.12 23.77 -36.76
N TYR A 109 2.18 23.83 -35.44
CA TYR A 109 1.75 22.74 -34.56
C TYR A 109 0.75 23.20 -33.51
N VAL A 110 -0.23 22.36 -33.20
CA VAL A 110 -1.10 22.50 -32.04
C VAL A 110 -0.72 21.44 -31.01
N LEU A 111 -0.56 21.86 -29.77
CA LEU A 111 -0.18 21.06 -28.61
C LEU A 111 -1.38 20.96 -27.67
N SER A 112 -1.71 19.74 -27.26
CA SER A 112 -2.75 19.45 -26.27
C SER A 112 -2.18 18.50 -25.23
N TYR A 113 -2.07 18.97 -23.99
CA TYR A 113 -1.57 18.20 -22.86
C TYR A 113 -2.68 17.31 -22.28
N ASP A 114 -2.37 16.04 -22.11
CA ASP A 114 -3.14 15.12 -21.28
C ASP A 114 -2.47 15.05 -19.91
N LYS A 115 -3.10 15.70 -18.93
CA LYS A 115 -2.56 15.75 -17.57
C LYS A 115 -2.50 14.38 -16.94
N TYR A 116 -3.52 13.54 -17.06
CA TYR A 116 -3.59 12.26 -16.35
C TYR A 116 -2.51 11.26 -16.79
N ASP A 117 -2.14 11.29 -18.07
CA ASP A 117 -1.08 10.45 -18.62
C ASP A 117 0.30 11.14 -18.62
N ASN A 118 0.37 12.43 -18.27
CA ASN A 118 1.54 13.29 -18.41
C ASN A 118 2.16 13.20 -19.82
N THR A 119 1.29 13.22 -20.83
CA THR A 119 1.65 13.19 -22.26
C THR A 119 1.07 14.38 -22.98
N TYR A 120 1.50 14.63 -24.22
CA TYR A 120 0.89 15.63 -25.06
C TYR A 120 0.79 15.16 -26.51
N ASN A 121 -0.30 15.56 -27.15
CA ASN A 121 -0.50 15.39 -28.57
C ASN A 121 0.09 16.59 -29.30
N LYS A 122 0.92 16.30 -30.30
CA LYS A 122 1.49 17.28 -31.23
C LYS A 122 0.83 17.08 -32.58
N ILE A 123 -0.02 18.05 -32.95
CA ILE A 123 -0.90 17.99 -34.10
C ILE A 123 -0.35 18.92 -35.19
N ASN A 124 -0.30 18.43 -36.43
CA ASN A 124 0.03 19.22 -37.62
C ASN A 124 -1.01 18.93 -38.73
N ARG A 125 -0.82 19.51 -39.92
CA ARG A 125 -1.71 19.29 -41.07
C ARG A 125 -1.83 17.83 -41.52
N SER A 126 -0.83 16.99 -41.22
CA SER A 126 -0.74 15.60 -41.66
C SER A 126 -1.30 14.61 -40.64
N GLY A 127 -1.64 15.03 -39.43
CA GLY A 127 -2.13 14.18 -38.36
C GLY A 127 -1.61 14.60 -36.98
N PHE A 128 -1.54 13.64 -36.05
CA PHE A 128 -1.03 13.88 -34.71
C PHE A 128 -0.08 12.77 -34.25
N GLU A 129 0.85 13.15 -33.38
CA GLU A 129 1.76 12.25 -32.67
C GLU A 129 1.60 12.46 -31.16
N ASN A 130 1.53 11.37 -30.39
CA ASN A 130 1.56 11.45 -28.94
C ASN A 130 3.00 11.39 -28.42
N HIS A 131 3.31 12.20 -27.42
CA HIS A 131 4.63 12.28 -26.80
C HIS A 131 4.53 12.32 -25.28
N ILE A 132 5.42 11.60 -24.59
CA ILE A 132 5.57 11.68 -23.14
C ILE A 132 6.34 12.97 -22.78
N ILE A 133 5.92 13.67 -21.72
CA ILE A 133 6.69 14.79 -21.15
C ILE A 133 8.03 14.27 -20.63
N LYS A 134 9.13 14.90 -21.06
CA LYS A 134 10.48 14.47 -20.68
C LYS A 134 11.05 15.32 -19.54
N ASN A 135 10.55 16.53 -19.38
CA ASN A 135 11.01 17.48 -18.38
C ASN A 135 9.88 17.77 -17.39
N ASN A 136 9.89 17.09 -16.24
CA ASN A 136 8.99 17.40 -15.15
C ASN A 136 9.52 18.56 -14.30
N LEU A 137 8.60 19.30 -13.69
CA LEU A 137 8.89 20.41 -12.78
C LEU A 137 9.40 19.88 -11.42
N THR A 138 10.29 20.64 -10.80
CA THR A 138 10.47 20.60 -9.33
C THR A 138 9.45 21.52 -8.64
N LEU A 139 9.27 21.41 -7.32
CA LEU A 139 8.32 22.27 -6.60
C LEU A 139 8.69 23.75 -6.68
N ASP A 140 9.99 24.07 -6.61
CA ASP A 140 10.46 25.46 -6.73
C ASP A 140 10.21 26.04 -8.14
N GLN A 141 10.31 25.20 -9.17
CA GLN A 141 9.97 25.59 -10.53
C GLN A 141 8.45 25.79 -10.66
N TYR A 142 7.66 24.85 -10.14
CA TYR A 142 6.21 24.97 -10.11
C TYR A 142 5.76 26.28 -9.45
N PHE A 143 6.24 26.59 -8.23
CA PHE A 143 5.94 27.86 -7.54
C PHE A 143 6.34 29.08 -8.37
N THR A 144 7.48 29.01 -9.06
CA THR A 144 7.95 30.10 -9.92
C THR A 144 7.00 30.36 -11.08
N TYR A 145 6.51 29.32 -11.75
CA TYR A 145 5.63 29.44 -12.93
C TYR A 145 4.20 29.84 -12.55
N ILE A 146 3.64 29.24 -11.50
CA ILE A 146 2.28 29.56 -11.01
C ILE A 146 2.23 30.95 -10.35
N GLY A 147 3.37 31.44 -9.88
CA GLY A 147 3.50 32.76 -9.25
C GLY A 147 3.32 32.76 -7.74
N TYR A 148 3.41 31.60 -7.09
CA TYR A 148 3.39 31.51 -5.63
C TYR A 148 4.71 31.93 -5.01
N LYS A 149 4.63 32.56 -3.83
CA LYS A 149 5.79 32.93 -3.02
C LYS A 149 5.93 31.95 -1.87
N LYS A 150 7.05 31.20 -1.88
CA LYS A 150 7.47 30.38 -0.75
C LYS A 150 8.12 31.27 0.31
N GLN A 151 7.53 31.32 1.50
CA GLN A 151 8.02 32.12 2.63
C GLN A 151 9.02 31.34 3.47
N HIS A 152 8.72 30.07 3.73
CA HIS A 152 9.54 29.18 4.53
C HIS A 152 9.57 27.76 3.91
N GLU A 153 10.66 27.05 4.20
CA GLU A 153 10.81 25.61 3.96
C GLU A 153 11.67 25.03 5.08
N GLN A 154 11.20 23.95 5.70
CA GLN A 154 11.95 23.29 6.75
C GLN A 154 13.22 22.62 6.17
N SER A 155 14.35 22.85 6.84
CA SER A 155 15.62 22.20 6.48
C SER A 155 15.60 20.70 6.75
N THR A 156 15.85 19.90 5.71
CA THR A 156 15.89 18.43 5.80
C THR A 156 17.24 17.88 6.26
N LYS A 157 18.28 18.71 6.39
CA LYS A 157 19.64 18.28 6.80
C LYS A 157 19.66 17.62 8.18
N GLU A 158 18.95 18.20 9.14
CA GLU A 158 18.86 17.62 10.49
C GLU A 158 17.98 16.36 10.50
N VAL A 159 16.93 16.33 9.68
CA VAL A 159 16.04 15.17 9.54
C VAL A 159 16.84 13.95 9.08
N GLN A 160 17.66 14.12 8.04
CA GLN A 160 18.57 13.08 7.56
C GLN A 160 19.58 12.64 8.61
N LYS A 161 20.19 13.60 9.31
CA LYS A 161 21.19 13.32 10.36
C LYS A 161 20.61 12.46 11.49
N TYR A 162 19.34 12.67 11.84
CA TYR A 162 18.68 12.00 12.95
C TYR A 162 17.62 10.97 12.54
N GLN A 163 17.66 10.50 11.29
CA GLN A 163 16.66 9.59 10.74
C GLN A 163 16.48 8.31 11.59
N GLY A 164 17.55 7.76 12.15
CA GLY A 164 17.50 6.56 12.97
C GLY A 164 16.70 6.77 14.27
N GLN A 165 16.89 7.91 14.92
CA GLN A 165 16.17 8.31 16.13
C GLN A 165 14.69 8.60 15.82
N ILE A 166 14.42 9.32 14.73
CA ILE A 166 13.06 9.66 14.29
C ILE A 166 12.28 8.38 13.98
N ASN A 167 12.86 7.49 13.16
CA ASN A 167 12.27 6.19 12.84
C ASN A 167 12.05 5.33 14.09
N TYR A 168 12.99 5.33 15.05
CA TYR A 168 12.82 4.58 16.29
C TYR A 168 11.63 5.06 17.12
N ILE A 169 11.44 6.39 17.25
CA ILE A 169 10.36 6.98 18.05
C ILE A 169 9.00 6.54 17.54
N PHE A 170 8.79 6.53 16.22
CA PHE A 170 7.51 6.20 15.61
C PHE A 170 7.39 4.76 15.11
N LYS A 171 8.43 3.92 15.28
CA LYS A 171 8.42 2.48 14.93
C LYS A 171 7.24 1.72 15.55
N SER A 172 6.78 2.16 16.71
CA SER A 172 5.59 1.61 17.38
C SER A 172 4.79 2.74 17.99
N ALA A 173 3.66 3.08 17.37
CA ALA A 173 2.75 4.09 17.87
C ALA A 173 2.28 3.77 19.32
N HIS A 174 2.07 2.49 19.65
CA HIS A 174 1.80 2.05 21.02
C HIS A 174 2.92 2.49 22.00
N LYS A 175 4.19 2.16 21.69
CA LYS A 175 5.32 2.56 22.54
C LYS A 175 5.48 4.08 22.59
N PHE A 176 5.23 4.76 21.47
CA PHE A 176 5.25 6.22 21.40
C PHE A 176 4.25 6.83 22.38
N PHE A 177 2.95 6.51 22.28
CA PHE A 177 1.92 7.09 23.14
C PHE A 177 2.11 6.72 24.62
N PHE A 178 2.57 5.51 24.91
CA PHE A 178 2.94 5.11 26.28
C PHE A 178 4.06 5.99 26.84
N ASN A 179 5.15 6.16 26.09
CA ASN A 179 6.28 7.00 26.50
C ASN A 179 5.90 8.49 26.55
N GLN A 180 5.03 8.95 25.66
CA GLN A 180 4.48 10.31 25.68
C GLN A 180 3.66 10.57 26.95
N HIS A 181 2.85 9.60 27.40
CA HIS A 181 2.12 9.67 28.67
C HIS A 181 3.04 9.68 29.90
N ILE A 182 4.16 8.93 29.84
CA ILE A 182 5.18 8.97 30.89
C ILE A 182 5.84 10.37 30.94
N LEU A 183 6.16 10.94 29.78
CA LEU A 183 6.72 12.28 29.65
C LEU A 183 5.78 13.37 30.16
N SER A 184 4.48 13.30 29.82
CA SER A 184 3.48 14.30 30.26
C SER A 184 3.31 14.32 31.78
N LYS A 185 3.56 13.19 32.45
CA LYS A 185 3.59 13.06 33.91
C LYS A 185 4.95 13.40 34.55
N SER A 186 5.89 13.93 33.76
CA SER A 186 7.27 14.25 34.19
C SER A 186 8.04 13.05 34.78
N LYS A 187 7.68 11.81 34.40
CA LYS A 187 8.29 10.57 34.92
C LYS A 187 9.41 10.06 34.01
N VAL A 188 10.30 10.95 33.55
CA VAL A 188 11.35 10.67 32.53
C VAL A 188 12.28 9.50 32.92
N LYS A 189 12.44 9.20 34.22
CA LYS A 189 13.19 8.02 34.70
C LYS A 189 12.57 6.68 34.28
N LYS A 190 11.26 6.63 34.00
CA LYS A 190 10.51 5.42 33.62
C LYS A 190 10.47 5.15 32.12
N LEU A 191 11.06 6.01 31.29
CA LEU A 191 11.14 5.79 29.85
C LEU A 191 12.03 4.60 29.52
N ASP A 192 11.65 3.90 28.46
CA ASP A 192 12.52 2.95 27.78
C ASP A 192 13.90 3.57 27.48
N LYS A 193 14.97 2.78 27.64
CA LYS A 193 16.35 3.26 27.49
C LYS A 193 16.61 3.75 26.07
N ALA A 194 16.22 2.99 25.06
CA ALA A 194 16.46 3.35 23.67
C ALA A 194 15.59 4.56 23.23
N PHE A 195 14.35 4.67 23.74
CA PHE A 195 13.53 5.87 23.54
C PHE A 195 14.16 7.10 24.17
N LYS A 196 14.68 6.98 25.39
CA LYS A 196 15.41 8.06 26.07
C LYS A 196 16.66 8.47 25.29
N GLU A 197 17.45 7.53 24.79
CA GLU A 197 18.62 7.81 23.96
C GLU A 197 18.24 8.53 22.66
N ALA A 198 17.15 8.13 22.01
CA ALA A 198 16.62 8.82 20.83
C ALA A 198 16.24 10.28 21.14
N LEU A 199 15.53 10.53 22.26
CA LEU A 199 15.17 11.89 22.69
C LEU A 199 16.39 12.75 23.05
N ILE A 200 17.45 12.15 23.65
CA ILE A 200 18.72 12.84 23.92
C ILE A 200 19.42 13.20 22.61
N GLY A 201 19.45 12.27 21.64
CA GLY A 201 20.03 12.49 20.32
C GLY A 201 19.38 13.64 19.56
N LEU A 202 18.04 13.73 19.63
CA LEU A 202 17.24 14.84 19.09
C LEU A 202 17.31 16.11 19.96
N GLY A 203 17.88 16.01 21.15
CA GLY A 203 18.03 17.10 22.11
C GLY A 203 16.70 17.57 22.71
N ILE A 204 15.66 16.75 22.71
CA ILE A 204 14.35 17.01 23.33
C ILE A 204 14.49 16.96 24.86
N ILE A 205 15.31 16.04 25.35
CA ILE A 205 15.73 15.98 26.75
C ILE A 205 17.25 16.11 26.86
N ASP A 206 17.74 16.58 28.00
CA ASP A 206 19.17 16.59 28.30
C ASP A 206 19.67 15.24 28.83
N LYS A 207 20.99 15.12 29.02
CA LYS A 207 21.64 13.93 29.59
C LYS A 207 21.22 13.66 31.05
N HIS A 208 20.70 14.68 31.73
CA HIS A 208 20.14 14.60 33.09
C HIS A 208 18.63 14.33 33.09
N THR A 209 18.05 14.01 31.92
CA THR A 209 16.65 13.65 31.70
C THR A 209 15.64 14.79 31.95
N SER A 210 16.08 16.04 31.85
CA SER A 210 15.20 17.21 31.90
C SER A 210 14.73 17.60 30.50
N LEU A 211 13.44 17.99 30.37
CA LEU A 211 12.89 18.52 29.13
C LEU A 211 13.55 19.86 28.77
N LYS A 212 14.01 20.00 27.53
CA LYS A 212 14.52 21.28 27.03
C LYS A 212 13.38 22.11 26.47
N LYS A 213 13.12 23.29 27.05
CA LYS A 213 12.14 24.26 26.54
C LYS A 213 12.52 24.73 25.13
N GLY A 214 11.54 24.83 24.22
CA GLY A 214 11.69 25.46 22.91
C GLY A 214 12.28 24.59 21.79
N LYS A 215 12.30 23.25 21.93
CA LYS A 215 12.74 22.32 20.87
C LYS A 215 11.58 21.51 20.29
N LYS A 216 11.79 20.95 19.07
CA LYS A 216 10.82 20.23 18.22
C LYS A 216 9.74 19.49 19.00
N ASN A 217 8.49 19.74 18.66
CA ASN A 217 7.35 19.03 19.23
C ASN A 217 7.17 17.68 18.53
N PHE A 218 6.35 16.79 19.10
CA PHE A 218 6.15 15.46 18.51
C PHE A 218 5.34 15.48 17.21
N GLY A 219 4.55 16.52 16.94
CA GLY A 219 3.86 16.71 15.66
C GLY A 219 4.88 16.94 14.54
N SER A 220 5.79 17.90 14.70
CA SER A 220 6.82 18.17 13.70
C SER A 220 7.79 17.00 13.51
N LEU A 221 8.08 16.23 14.57
CA LEU A 221 8.84 14.99 14.43
C LEU A 221 8.07 13.89 13.67
N PHE A 222 6.75 13.89 13.76
CA PHE A 222 5.91 12.95 13.02
C PHE A 222 5.87 13.32 11.54
N GLU A 223 5.79 14.60 11.20
CA GLU A 223 5.95 15.08 9.82
C GLU A 223 7.33 14.68 9.26
N GLU A 224 8.41 14.85 10.03
CA GLU A 224 9.75 14.40 9.67
C GLU A 224 9.81 12.88 9.42
N PHE A 225 9.11 12.09 10.23
CA PHE A 225 9.01 10.64 10.06
C PHE A 225 8.30 10.26 8.76
N ILE A 226 7.15 10.86 8.47
CA ILE A 226 6.41 10.62 7.22
C ILE A 226 7.24 11.08 6.01
N PHE A 227 7.92 12.22 6.11
CA PHE A 227 8.82 12.69 5.06
C PHE A 227 9.93 11.67 4.76
N LEU A 228 10.59 11.11 5.78
CA LEU A 228 11.59 10.05 5.60
C LEU A 228 11.00 8.79 4.92
N LYS A 229 9.75 8.43 5.23
CA LYS A 229 9.05 7.32 4.56
C LYS A 229 8.79 7.63 3.09
N LEU A 230 8.31 8.84 2.79
CA LEU A 230 7.98 9.27 1.43
C LEU A 230 9.21 9.47 0.54
N GLN A 231 10.36 9.81 1.12
CA GLN A 231 11.60 9.97 0.35
C GLN A 231 12.08 8.69 -0.33
N ARG A 232 11.62 7.52 0.13
CA ARG A 232 11.91 6.24 -0.51
C ARG A 232 11.24 6.10 -1.87
N TYR A 233 10.25 6.93 -2.21
CA TYR A 233 9.52 6.90 -3.47
C TYR A 233 10.07 7.84 -4.52
N ASP A 234 9.75 7.56 -5.78
CA ASP A 234 10.36 8.17 -6.95
C ASP A 234 9.70 9.47 -7.42
N PHE A 235 9.18 10.26 -6.47
CA PHE A 235 8.79 11.66 -6.67
C PHE A 235 9.91 12.45 -7.37
N ASP A 236 9.51 13.39 -8.23
CA ASP A 236 10.45 14.27 -8.94
C ASP A 236 11.04 15.32 -7.98
N ASP A 237 10.26 15.77 -6.99
CA ASP A 237 10.72 16.61 -5.87
C ASP A 237 9.80 16.41 -4.64
N ILE A 238 10.34 16.62 -3.44
CA ILE A 238 9.61 16.54 -2.16
C ILE A 238 10.19 17.52 -1.14
N LYS A 239 9.33 18.27 -0.46
CA LYS A 239 9.68 19.28 0.53
C LYS A 239 8.87 19.09 1.82
N LEU A 240 9.46 19.53 2.94
CA LEU A 240 8.91 19.43 4.29
C LEU A 240 8.65 20.85 4.83
N GLY A 241 7.54 21.05 5.55
CA GLY A 241 7.16 22.28 6.25
C GLY A 241 7.22 23.50 5.34
N VAL A 242 6.44 23.50 4.26
CA VAL A 242 6.44 24.56 3.25
C VAL A 242 5.37 25.59 3.57
N GLU A 243 5.77 26.86 3.71
CA GLU A 243 4.83 27.98 3.83
C GLU A 243 4.69 28.71 2.50
N ILE A 244 3.46 28.79 1.99
CA ILE A 244 3.14 29.41 0.70
C ILE A 244 2.15 30.56 0.90
N ILE A 245 2.45 31.69 0.29
CA ILE A 245 1.52 32.82 0.18
C ILE A 245 0.67 32.62 -1.08
N PHE A 246 -0.61 32.32 -0.89
CA PHE A 246 -1.57 32.18 -1.99
C PHE A 246 -2.12 33.53 -2.47
N ASP A 247 -2.31 34.46 -1.53
CA ASP A 247 -2.75 35.82 -1.81
C ASP A 247 -1.83 36.83 -1.12
N GLU A 248 -1.14 37.65 -1.90
CA GLU A 248 -0.21 38.66 -1.39
C GLU A 248 -0.92 39.89 -0.82
N GLU A 249 -2.11 40.23 -1.32
CA GLU A 249 -2.87 41.41 -0.91
C GLU A 249 -3.55 41.14 0.44
N MET A 250 -4.15 39.96 0.59
CA MET A 250 -4.77 39.52 1.84
C MET A 250 -3.80 38.82 2.80
N TYR A 251 -2.55 38.58 2.38
CA TYR A 251 -1.52 37.87 3.14
C TYR A 251 -2.02 36.50 3.65
N ILE A 252 -2.63 35.72 2.76
CA ILE A 252 -3.11 34.38 3.07
C ILE A 252 -1.93 33.42 2.95
N VAL A 253 -1.39 33.01 4.10
CA VAL A 253 -0.29 32.05 4.23
C VAL A 253 -0.85 30.69 4.63
N ASN A 254 -0.48 29.65 3.89
CA ASN A 254 -0.77 28.27 4.25
C ASN A 254 0.54 27.52 4.53
N GLU A 255 0.57 26.84 5.67
CA GLU A 255 1.60 25.88 6.02
C GLU A 255 1.17 24.49 5.55
N ILE A 256 2.04 23.84 4.78
CA ILE A 256 1.85 22.51 4.24
C ILE A 256 2.94 21.61 4.83
N ASP A 257 2.52 20.59 5.58
CA ASP A 257 3.41 19.70 6.31
C ASP A 257 4.40 19.01 5.36
N ILE A 258 3.93 18.35 4.29
CA ILE A 258 4.79 17.79 3.25
C ILE A 258 4.14 18.03 1.89
N MET A 259 4.95 18.46 0.92
CA MET A 259 4.53 18.66 -0.46
C MET A 259 5.44 17.86 -1.39
N ALA A 260 4.88 17.18 -2.38
CA ALA A 260 5.62 16.44 -3.39
C ALA A 260 5.10 16.74 -4.80
N ILE A 261 5.93 16.48 -5.80
CA ILE A 261 5.54 16.54 -7.21
C ILE A 261 6.04 15.30 -7.95
N LYS A 262 5.20 14.76 -8.83
CA LYS A 262 5.54 13.66 -9.74
C LYS A 262 4.78 13.86 -11.03
N ASN A 263 5.47 13.77 -12.17
CA ASN A 263 4.84 13.89 -13.48
C ASN A 263 4.00 15.18 -13.61
N ASN A 264 4.50 16.27 -13.03
CA ASN A 264 3.84 17.58 -12.93
C ASN A 264 2.56 17.63 -12.06
N HIS A 265 2.20 16.56 -11.38
CA HIS A 265 1.09 16.53 -10.42
C HIS A 265 1.55 16.85 -9.01
N ILE A 266 0.75 17.67 -8.30
CA ILE A 266 1.02 18.07 -6.92
C ILE A 266 0.38 17.09 -5.93
N PHE A 267 1.14 16.74 -4.91
CA PHE A 267 0.68 15.96 -3.76
C PHE A 267 0.88 16.75 -2.48
N VAL A 268 -0.16 16.82 -1.67
CA VAL A 268 -0.14 17.51 -0.37
C VAL A 268 -0.42 16.47 0.71
N ILE A 269 0.45 16.39 1.71
CA ILE A 269 0.31 15.44 2.81
C ILE A 269 0.18 16.22 4.11
N GLU A 270 -0.94 16.03 4.81
CA GLU A 270 -1.22 16.61 6.13
C GLU A 270 -1.03 15.53 7.20
N CYS A 271 -0.18 15.80 8.19
CA CYS A 271 0.13 14.90 9.28
C CYS A 271 -0.63 15.31 10.55
N LYS A 272 -1.25 14.33 11.20
CA LYS A 272 -1.91 14.50 12.50
C LYS A 272 -1.44 13.43 13.47
N LEU A 273 -1.39 13.82 14.74
CA LEU A 273 -0.91 12.96 15.81
C LEU A 273 -1.88 13.02 17.00
N GLY A 274 -2.53 11.90 17.29
CA GLY A 274 -3.48 11.76 18.39
C GLY A 274 -4.94 11.68 17.92
N ASN A 275 -5.86 12.00 18.84
CA ASN A 275 -7.31 11.82 18.67
C ASN A 275 -8.12 13.11 18.87
N LEU A 276 -7.45 14.27 18.99
CA LEU A 276 -8.10 15.56 19.23
C LEU A 276 -8.44 16.31 17.93
N ILE A 277 -8.61 15.60 16.82
CA ILE A 277 -8.90 16.21 15.51
C ILE A 277 -10.35 15.95 15.09
N GLU A 278 -10.95 16.94 14.44
CA GLU A 278 -12.24 16.80 13.76
C GLU A 278 -11.98 16.33 12.32
N ALA A 279 -12.28 15.08 12.01
CA ALA A 279 -11.96 14.47 10.71
C ALA A 279 -12.46 15.31 9.51
N ASN A 280 -13.67 15.84 9.58
CA ASN A 280 -14.24 16.65 8.51
C ASN A 280 -13.53 17.99 8.33
N GLU A 281 -13.11 18.62 9.43
CA GLU A 281 -12.39 19.91 9.37
C GLU A 281 -11.06 19.74 8.63
N VAL A 282 -10.31 18.67 8.94
CA VAL A 282 -9.04 18.37 8.26
C VAL A 282 -9.27 18.07 6.78
N ILE A 283 -10.31 17.30 6.44
CA ILE A 283 -10.65 16.99 5.05
C ILE A 283 -11.00 18.28 4.28
N TYR A 284 -11.89 19.14 4.82
CA TYR A 284 -12.30 20.37 4.12
C TYR A 284 -11.17 21.38 4.00
N LYS A 285 -10.32 21.49 5.02
CA LYS A 285 -9.11 22.33 4.94
C LYS A 285 -8.20 21.84 3.81
N LEU A 286 -7.91 20.55 3.76
CA LEU A 286 -7.02 19.98 2.75
C LEU A 286 -7.61 20.09 1.35
N ASP A 287 -8.91 19.83 1.19
CA ASP A 287 -9.66 19.98 -0.06
C ASP A 287 -9.54 21.42 -0.61
N SER A 288 -9.80 22.42 0.24
CA SER A 288 -9.65 23.83 -0.14
C SER A 288 -8.21 24.22 -0.49
N ILE A 289 -7.21 23.57 0.12
CA ILE A 289 -5.80 23.76 -0.25
C ILE A 289 -5.54 23.15 -1.65
N LEU A 290 -6.04 21.95 -1.93
CA LEU A 290 -5.85 21.25 -3.21
C LEU A 290 -6.43 22.00 -4.41
N GLU A 291 -7.55 22.71 -4.24
CA GLU A 291 -8.16 23.55 -5.28
C GLU A 291 -7.18 24.59 -5.89
N ASN A 292 -6.13 24.96 -5.15
CA ASN A 292 -5.11 25.89 -5.63
C ASN A 292 -4.07 25.23 -6.57
N PHE A 293 -4.01 23.90 -6.63
CA PHE A 293 -2.96 23.15 -7.31
C PHE A 293 -3.43 22.37 -8.55
N GLY A 294 -4.70 22.53 -8.93
CA GLY A 294 -5.33 21.79 -10.04
C GLY A 294 -6.28 20.70 -9.54
N ASP A 295 -7.20 20.28 -10.40
CA ASP A 295 -8.18 19.23 -10.12
C ASP A 295 -7.58 17.81 -10.06
N ASP A 296 -6.36 17.65 -10.59
CA ASP A 296 -5.55 16.45 -10.59
C ASP A 296 -4.61 16.36 -9.37
N ALA A 297 -4.57 17.40 -8.53
CA ALA A 297 -3.85 17.36 -7.26
C ALA A 297 -4.48 16.36 -6.30
N LYS A 298 -3.65 15.69 -5.49
CA LYS A 298 -4.12 14.70 -4.51
C LYS A 298 -3.63 15.00 -3.10
N GLY A 299 -4.51 14.75 -2.13
CA GLY A 299 -4.22 14.91 -0.71
C GLY A 299 -4.01 13.58 0.00
N LEU A 300 -3.15 13.55 1.01
CA LEU A 300 -3.06 12.43 1.95
C LEU A 300 -3.12 12.96 3.39
N ILE A 301 -4.08 12.46 4.16
CA ILE A 301 -4.10 12.67 5.61
C ILE A 301 -3.44 11.46 6.26
N VAL A 302 -2.36 11.69 7.01
CA VAL A 302 -1.70 10.65 7.80
C VAL A 302 -1.94 10.91 9.28
N ASN A 303 -2.64 10.00 9.95
CA ASN A 303 -2.89 10.06 11.38
C ASN A 303 -2.48 8.77 12.08
N ILE A 304 -1.82 8.91 13.23
CA ILE A 304 -1.72 7.83 14.21
C ILE A 304 -2.36 8.28 15.53
N GLN A 305 -3.13 7.39 16.16
CA GLN A 305 -3.89 7.71 17.38
C GLN A 305 -3.66 6.66 18.49
N PRO A 306 -3.77 7.03 19.77
CA PRO A 306 -3.63 6.09 20.86
C PRO A 306 -4.80 5.09 20.88
N ASN A 307 -4.52 3.85 21.30
CA ASN A 307 -5.59 2.91 21.65
C ASN A 307 -6.23 3.37 22.98
N LEU A 308 -7.52 3.72 22.96
CA LEU A 308 -8.24 4.27 24.11
C LEU A 308 -8.48 3.25 25.23
N ASP A 309 -8.45 1.95 24.92
CA ASP A 309 -8.62 0.88 25.91
C ASP A 309 -7.46 0.83 26.92
N TYR A 310 -6.33 1.47 26.59
CA TYR A 310 -5.10 1.42 27.37
C TYR A 310 -5.13 2.24 28.67
N PHE A 311 -6.03 3.23 28.79
CA PHE A 311 -6.04 4.17 29.93
C PHE A 311 -7.20 3.98 30.93
N GLY A 312 -7.94 2.86 30.85
CA GLY A 312 -8.90 2.46 31.88
C GLY A 312 -10.16 3.33 31.98
N GLY A 313 -10.55 4.00 30.90
CA GLY A 313 -11.83 4.72 30.83
C GLY A 313 -12.97 3.77 30.48
N THR A 314 -13.75 3.36 31.48
CA THR A 314 -15.02 2.65 31.29
C THR A 314 -16.00 3.49 30.46
N ASN A 315 -16.70 2.85 29.51
CA ASN A 315 -17.90 3.33 28.83
C ASN A 315 -17.79 4.56 27.89
N SER A 316 -17.02 4.43 26.82
CA SER A 316 -17.40 5.12 25.57
C SER A 316 -17.10 4.21 24.38
N SER A 317 -18.11 3.90 23.59
CA SER A 317 -17.94 3.29 22.27
C SER A 317 -16.82 4.03 21.54
N VAL A 318 -15.70 3.35 21.24
CA VAL A 318 -14.55 3.95 20.54
C VAL A 318 -15.06 4.51 19.22
N LYS A 319 -15.31 5.81 19.17
CA LYS A 319 -15.77 6.48 17.95
C LYS A 319 -14.56 6.51 17.03
N LYS A 320 -14.60 5.72 15.95
CA LYS A 320 -13.60 5.82 14.88
C LYS A 320 -13.50 7.29 14.46
N LEU A 321 -12.29 7.85 14.55
CA LEU A 321 -12.01 9.25 14.24
C LEU A 321 -12.49 9.57 12.80
N PHE A 322 -12.10 8.72 11.86
CA PHE A 322 -12.63 8.69 10.51
C PHE A 322 -13.74 7.64 10.39
N SER A 323 -14.97 8.11 10.27
CA SER A 323 -16.13 7.26 9.94
C SER A 323 -16.12 6.87 8.46
N ASN A 324 -16.90 5.86 8.05
CA ASN A 324 -17.04 5.49 6.64
C ASN A 324 -17.48 6.68 5.77
N VAL A 325 -18.31 7.58 6.32
CA VAL A 325 -18.73 8.82 5.64
C VAL A 325 -17.55 9.78 5.45
N ALA A 326 -16.68 9.90 6.45
CA ALA A 326 -15.46 10.72 6.34
C ALA A 326 -14.49 10.16 5.29
N TYR A 327 -14.27 8.83 5.27
CA TYR A 327 -13.48 8.18 4.21
C TYR A 327 -14.08 8.41 2.82
N SER A 328 -15.39 8.24 2.68
CA SER A 328 -16.07 8.45 1.40
C SER A 328 -15.95 9.90 0.92
N ARG A 329 -16.04 10.87 1.85
CA ARG A 329 -15.85 12.29 1.56
C ARG A 329 -14.43 12.62 1.14
N ALA A 330 -13.43 12.10 1.86
CA ALA A 330 -12.03 12.27 1.51
C ALA A 330 -11.78 11.73 0.09
N ASN A 331 -12.22 10.50 -0.20
CA ASN A 331 -12.04 9.90 -1.52
C ASN A 331 -12.74 10.68 -2.64
N TYR A 332 -13.93 11.25 -2.39
CA TYR A 332 -14.63 12.09 -3.36
C TYR A 332 -13.84 13.36 -3.72
N ASN A 333 -13.03 13.85 -2.79
CA ASN A 333 -12.20 15.05 -2.91
C ASN A 333 -10.74 14.75 -3.27
N ASN A 334 -10.43 13.60 -3.89
CA ASN A 334 -9.05 13.18 -4.19
C ASN A 334 -8.12 13.20 -2.96
N ILE A 335 -8.65 12.83 -1.79
CA ILE A 335 -7.89 12.73 -0.53
C ILE A 335 -7.91 11.28 -0.03
N ALA A 336 -6.73 10.69 0.12
CA ALA A 336 -6.57 9.44 0.86
C ALA A 336 -6.43 9.70 2.35
N VAL A 337 -6.85 8.74 3.17
CA VAL A 337 -6.67 8.79 4.62
C VAL A 337 -5.95 7.53 5.10
N TYR A 338 -4.76 7.71 5.66
CA TYR A 338 -4.09 6.71 6.46
C TYR A 338 -4.37 7.00 7.93
N ASN A 339 -5.19 6.19 8.59
CA ASN A 339 -5.46 6.33 10.02
C ASN A 339 -5.34 4.98 10.73
N ASP A 340 -4.32 4.86 11.58
CA ASP A 340 -4.05 3.62 12.30
C ASP A 340 -3.71 3.86 13.79
N TYR A 341 -3.88 2.83 14.60
CA TYR A 341 -3.38 2.78 15.98
C TYR A 341 -1.91 2.38 16.02
N ILE A 342 -1.45 1.60 15.03
CA ILE A 342 -0.06 1.17 14.85
C ILE A 342 0.36 1.52 13.44
N PHE A 343 1.46 2.24 13.28
CA PHE A 343 1.96 2.53 11.93
C PHE A 343 2.41 1.23 11.25
N ASN A 344 1.64 0.77 10.26
CA ASN A 344 1.87 -0.40 9.45
C ASN A 344 2.58 0.02 8.16
N ASP A 345 3.88 -0.24 8.10
CA ASP A 345 4.72 0.10 6.95
C ASP A 345 4.20 -0.49 5.64
N SER A 346 3.68 -1.72 5.64
CA SER A 346 3.18 -2.37 4.42
C SER A 346 1.90 -1.71 3.90
N ALA A 347 0.95 -1.42 4.80
CA ALA A 347 -0.29 -0.76 4.41
C ALA A 347 -0.05 0.70 3.96
N PHE A 348 0.88 1.40 4.61
CA PHE A 348 1.31 2.71 4.18
C PHE A 348 1.99 2.63 2.80
N ASP A 349 2.89 1.67 2.60
CA ASP A 349 3.61 1.52 1.34
C ASP A 349 2.67 1.17 0.17
N GLU A 350 1.68 0.30 0.38
CA GLU A 350 0.61 0.00 -0.59
C GLU A 350 -0.19 1.25 -0.96
N LEU A 351 -0.68 1.96 0.06
CA LEU A 351 -1.45 3.19 -0.14
C LEU A 351 -0.68 4.23 -0.96
N ILE A 352 0.59 4.49 -0.62
CA ILE A 352 1.40 5.48 -1.32
C ILE A 352 1.58 5.10 -2.80
N ARG A 353 1.89 3.83 -3.07
CA ARG A 353 2.12 3.35 -4.44
C ARG A 353 0.87 3.45 -5.30
N GLU A 354 -0.27 2.98 -4.78
CA GLU A 354 -1.52 2.96 -5.53
C GLU A 354 -2.11 4.37 -5.71
N PHE A 355 -2.19 5.12 -4.61
CA PHE A 355 -2.89 6.39 -4.62
C PHE A 355 -2.12 7.49 -5.36
N PHE A 356 -0.80 7.58 -5.16
CA PHE A 356 0.04 8.56 -5.84
C PHE A 356 0.65 8.03 -7.15
N ASN A 357 0.48 6.76 -7.49
CA ASN A 357 1.07 6.12 -8.68
C ASN A 357 2.60 6.31 -8.76
N VAL A 358 3.28 6.00 -7.64
CA VAL A 358 4.74 6.11 -7.49
C VAL A 358 5.38 4.76 -7.21
N ALA A 359 6.66 4.62 -7.56
CA ALA A 359 7.47 3.44 -7.25
C ALA A 359 8.51 3.76 -6.17
N LEU A 360 9.01 2.75 -5.44
CA LEU A 360 10.19 2.98 -4.60
C LEU A 360 11.40 3.32 -5.50
N LYS A 361 12.27 4.22 -5.06
CA LYS A 361 13.53 4.55 -5.73
C LYS A 361 14.46 3.34 -5.83
N GLU A 362 14.42 2.46 -4.84
CA GLU A 362 15.10 1.16 -4.89
C GLU A 362 14.56 0.30 -6.05
N HIS A 363 13.30 0.50 -6.47
CA HIS A 363 12.70 -0.09 -7.67
C HIS A 363 13.06 0.62 -9.00
N LYS A 364 13.74 1.77 -9.02
CA LYS A 364 14.29 2.33 -10.28
C LYS A 364 15.39 1.43 -10.88
N ASN A 365 15.93 0.49 -10.11
CA ASN A 365 16.80 -0.59 -10.56
C ASN A 365 16.09 -1.96 -10.68
N ILE A 366 14.78 -2.05 -10.48
CA ILE A 366 14.00 -3.31 -10.53
C ILE A 366 13.25 -3.39 -11.87
N LYS A 367 13.97 -3.13 -12.95
CA LYS A 367 13.77 -3.96 -14.13
C LYS A 367 14.75 -5.12 -13.93
N ASN A 368 14.23 -6.29 -13.53
CA ASN A 368 14.89 -7.62 -13.52
C ASN A 368 15.04 -8.33 -12.15
N GLU A 369 14.55 -7.83 -11.01
CA GLU A 369 14.54 -8.65 -9.78
C GLU A 369 13.30 -9.53 -9.70
N PRO A 370 13.44 -10.83 -9.33
CA PRO A 370 12.30 -11.72 -9.18
C PRO A 370 11.35 -11.33 -8.04
N VAL A 371 10.07 -11.59 -8.24
CA VAL A 371 8.99 -11.31 -7.28
C VAL A 371 8.40 -12.61 -6.75
N PHE A 372 8.29 -12.76 -5.42
CA PHE A 372 7.70 -13.93 -4.78
C PHE A 372 6.21 -13.67 -4.49
N LEU A 373 5.31 -14.56 -4.94
CA LEU A 373 3.88 -14.49 -4.73
C LEU A 373 3.49 -15.53 -3.67
N LEU A 374 3.00 -15.08 -2.51
CA LEU A 374 2.73 -15.96 -1.37
C LEU A 374 1.35 -16.64 -1.47
N GLY A 375 1.30 -17.94 -1.18
CA GLY A 375 0.10 -18.78 -1.26
C GLY A 375 -0.66 -18.91 0.05
N GLY A 376 -0.97 -20.15 0.44
CA GLY A 376 -1.78 -20.48 1.61
C GLY A 376 -1.19 -19.92 2.92
N TYR A 377 -2.04 -19.41 3.81
CA TYR A 377 -1.61 -18.79 5.05
C TYR A 377 -1.51 -19.79 6.21
N ASP A 378 -0.30 -20.30 6.46
CA ASP A 378 0.07 -21.19 7.57
C ASP A 378 1.44 -20.80 8.15
N LEU A 379 2.00 -21.64 9.05
CA LEU A 379 3.31 -21.35 9.65
C LEU A 379 4.45 -21.40 8.64
N GLU A 380 4.39 -22.28 7.63
CA GLU A 380 5.43 -22.35 6.62
C GLU A 380 5.48 -21.05 5.82
N MET A 381 4.32 -20.56 5.37
CA MET A 381 4.22 -19.30 4.63
C MET A 381 4.66 -18.08 5.45
N ILE A 382 4.35 -18.05 6.75
CA ILE A 382 4.83 -17.01 7.67
C ILE A 382 6.36 -17.03 7.76
N GLU A 383 6.98 -18.20 7.83
CA GLU A 383 8.45 -18.31 7.87
C GLU A 383 9.10 -17.99 6.52
N ILE A 384 8.48 -18.38 5.39
CA ILE A 384 8.92 -17.96 4.05
C ILE A 384 8.91 -16.44 3.96
N LYS A 385 7.81 -15.78 4.37
CA LYS A 385 7.73 -14.32 4.40
C LYS A 385 8.83 -13.70 5.25
N LYS A 386 9.09 -14.22 6.45
CA LYS A 386 10.19 -13.74 7.30
C LYS A 386 11.54 -13.91 6.61
N LEU A 387 11.77 -15.03 5.94
CA LEU A 387 13.02 -15.31 5.22
C LEU A 387 13.22 -14.33 4.06
N LEU A 388 12.16 -14.03 3.29
CA LEU A 388 12.19 -13.05 2.20
C LEU A 388 12.48 -11.64 2.72
N ILE A 389 11.84 -11.22 3.82
CA ILE A 389 12.11 -9.93 4.48
C ILE A 389 13.58 -9.84 4.93
N GLN A 390 14.09 -10.87 5.60
CA GLN A 390 15.46 -10.90 6.11
C GLN A 390 16.51 -10.73 5.00
N HIS A 391 16.22 -11.23 3.80
CA HIS A 391 17.14 -11.21 2.65
C HIS A 391 16.80 -10.11 1.63
N GLY A 392 15.91 -9.18 1.99
CA GLY A 392 15.55 -8.04 1.14
C GLY A 392 14.93 -8.44 -0.19
N LYS A 393 14.19 -9.55 -0.26
CA LYS A 393 13.54 -10.02 -1.49
C LYS A 393 12.15 -9.43 -1.64
N HIS A 394 11.79 -9.09 -2.87
CA HIS A 394 10.48 -8.55 -3.17
C HIS A 394 9.42 -9.66 -3.16
N TYR A 395 8.31 -9.41 -2.47
CA TYR A 395 7.21 -10.36 -2.42
C TYR A 395 5.86 -9.65 -2.32
N ILE A 396 4.79 -10.36 -2.69
CA ILE A 396 3.41 -9.89 -2.60
C ILE A 396 2.59 -10.96 -1.90
N ASP A 397 1.99 -10.56 -0.79
CA ASP A 397 1.22 -11.41 0.12
C ASP A 397 -0.23 -10.92 0.18
N ARG A 398 -1.15 -11.65 -0.46
CA ARG A 398 -2.60 -11.37 -0.42
C ARG A 398 -3.31 -12.10 0.73
N LYS A 399 -2.55 -12.72 1.66
CA LYS A 399 -3.05 -13.51 2.79
C LYS A 399 -4.12 -14.52 2.36
N LEU A 400 -3.82 -15.26 1.30
CA LEU A 400 -4.76 -16.20 0.71
C LEU A 400 -4.92 -17.40 1.64
N SER A 401 -6.15 -17.91 1.74
CA SER A 401 -6.41 -19.17 2.42
C SER A 401 -5.83 -20.35 1.65
N TRP A 402 -5.81 -21.53 2.28
CA TRP A 402 -5.46 -22.78 1.61
C TRP A 402 -6.28 -22.99 0.32
N GLY A 403 -5.64 -23.53 -0.72
CA GLY A 403 -6.18 -23.53 -2.09
C GLY A 403 -6.06 -22.17 -2.80
N ALA A 404 -5.00 -21.41 -2.48
CA ALA A 404 -4.68 -20.13 -3.10
C ALA A 404 -4.51 -20.27 -4.63
N LYS A 405 -4.93 -19.26 -5.39
CA LYS A 405 -5.03 -19.31 -6.86
C LYS A 405 -4.13 -18.27 -7.51
N LEU A 406 -3.45 -18.64 -8.59
CA LEU A 406 -2.59 -17.73 -9.35
C LEU A 406 -3.37 -16.55 -9.95
N SER A 407 -4.62 -16.77 -10.36
CA SER A 407 -5.52 -15.71 -10.87
C SER A 407 -5.73 -14.56 -9.89
N ARG A 408 -5.51 -14.80 -8.59
CA ARG A 408 -5.52 -13.74 -7.58
C ARG A 408 -4.38 -12.74 -7.74
N TYR A 409 -3.42 -12.96 -8.63
CA TYR A 409 -2.29 -12.06 -8.89
C TYR A 409 -2.25 -11.57 -10.35
N GLN A 410 -3.29 -11.83 -11.15
CA GLN A 410 -3.26 -11.50 -12.58
C GLN A 410 -3.02 -10.01 -12.89
N ASP A 411 -3.45 -9.13 -11.99
CA ASP A 411 -3.40 -7.67 -12.14
C ASP A 411 -2.00 -7.07 -12.03
N ILE A 412 -1.02 -7.85 -11.56
CA ILE A 412 0.36 -7.38 -11.32
C ILE A 412 1.38 -7.98 -12.28
N PHE A 413 0.96 -8.79 -13.25
CA PHE A 413 1.88 -9.47 -14.17
C PHE A 413 2.48 -8.51 -15.20
N HIS A 414 3.81 -8.58 -15.33
CA HIS A 414 4.58 -7.83 -16.32
C HIS A 414 5.50 -8.75 -17.10
N SER A 415 5.64 -8.49 -18.41
CA SER A 415 6.34 -9.38 -19.35
C SER A 415 7.85 -9.54 -19.11
N LEU A 416 8.47 -8.63 -18.34
CA LEU A 416 9.92 -8.64 -18.06
C LEU A 416 10.24 -9.09 -16.62
N THR A 417 9.24 -9.44 -15.82
CA THR A 417 9.41 -9.79 -14.41
C THR A 417 9.35 -11.30 -14.23
N HIS A 418 10.32 -11.85 -13.50
CA HIS A 418 10.26 -13.26 -13.07
C HIS A 418 9.43 -13.38 -11.80
N TYR A 419 8.46 -14.29 -11.78
CA TYR A 419 7.61 -14.55 -10.61
C TYR A 419 7.89 -15.94 -10.04
N TYR A 420 8.05 -16.02 -8.72
CA TYR A 420 8.03 -17.27 -7.97
C TYR A 420 6.67 -17.40 -7.30
N GLY A 421 5.82 -18.30 -7.80
CA GLY A 421 4.52 -18.56 -7.15
C GLY A 421 4.64 -19.68 -6.14
N ILE A 422 4.42 -19.35 -4.87
CA ILE A 422 4.56 -20.30 -3.76
C ILE A 422 3.16 -20.82 -3.41
N GLU A 423 2.93 -22.11 -3.62
CA GLU A 423 1.67 -22.83 -3.31
C GLU A 423 0.43 -22.21 -3.95
N LEU A 424 0.58 -21.77 -5.20
CA LEU A 424 -0.51 -21.23 -5.99
C LEU A 424 -1.02 -22.28 -6.97
N ILE A 425 -2.32 -22.53 -6.95
CA ILE A 425 -3.01 -23.30 -7.98
C ILE A 425 -2.96 -22.49 -9.27
N GLU A 426 -2.33 -23.04 -10.30
CA GLU A 426 -2.26 -22.46 -11.66
C GLU A 426 -3.62 -22.58 -12.36
N ASP A 427 -4.58 -21.74 -11.97
CA ASP A 427 -5.94 -21.70 -12.53
C ASP A 427 -6.10 -20.80 -13.77
N ILE A 428 -5.02 -20.14 -14.17
CA ILE A 428 -4.84 -19.36 -15.40
C ILE A 428 -3.47 -19.72 -16.02
N GLU A 429 -3.24 -19.35 -17.28
CA GLU A 429 -1.93 -19.50 -17.89
C GLU A 429 -0.88 -18.65 -17.13
N PRO A 430 0.20 -19.26 -16.61
CA PRO A 430 1.23 -18.50 -15.90
C PRO A 430 1.95 -17.49 -16.80
N PRO A 431 2.49 -16.39 -16.24
CA PRO A 431 3.25 -15.42 -17.03
C PRO A 431 4.55 -16.04 -17.59
N LEU A 432 5.09 -15.44 -18.65
CA LEU A 432 6.23 -15.98 -19.42
C LEU A 432 7.45 -16.36 -18.57
N HIS A 433 7.73 -15.59 -17.52
CA HIS A 433 8.83 -15.84 -16.58
C HIS A 433 8.24 -16.22 -15.22
N TYR A 434 7.87 -17.50 -15.06
CA TYR A 434 7.24 -18.01 -13.85
C TYR A 434 7.95 -19.28 -13.35
N THR A 435 8.04 -19.44 -12.04
CA THR A 435 8.51 -20.66 -11.38
C THR A 435 7.55 -21.01 -10.25
N ALA A 436 6.90 -22.16 -10.39
CA ALA A 436 6.09 -22.73 -9.32
C ALA A 436 7.00 -23.28 -8.21
N ILE A 437 6.65 -22.96 -6.97
CA ILE A 437 7.23 -23.51 -5.75
C ILE A 437 6.07 -24.16 -5.01
N ASP A 438 6.05 -25.49 -4.97
CA ASP A 438 4.99 -26.24 -4.30
C ASP A 438 5.48 -27.67 -3.99
N HIS A 439 4.85 -28.28 -2.99
CA HIS A 439 5.02 -29.68 -2.63
C HIS A 439 3.71 -30.36 -2.20
N HIS A 440 2.56 -29.79 -2.54
CA HIS A 440 1.26 -30.40 -2.26
C HIS A 440 0.81 -31.34 -3.39
N ASN A 441 -0.09 -32.27 -3.06
CA ASN A 441 -0.76 -33.17 -4.03
C ASN A 441 0.24 -33.96 -4.90
N ASP A 442 0.18 -33.79 -6.22
CA ASP A 442 1.05 -34.47 -7.20
C ASP A 442 2.54 -34.12 -7.01
N LEU A 443 2.84 -33.05 -6.27
CA LEU A 443 4.19 -32.56 -5.97
C LEU A 443 4.71 -32.97 -4.58
N GLN A 444 4.00 -33.85 -3.86
CA GLN A 444 4.38 -34.33 -2.50
C GLN A 444 5.77 -34.94 -2.34
N ASN A 445 6.43 -35.29 -3.45
CA ASN A 445 7.80 -35.80 -3.44
C ASN A 445 8.87 -34.69 -3.47
N ASN A 446 8.45 -33.42 -3.61
CA ASN A 446 9.35 -32.28 -3.58
C ASN A 446 9.79 -31.96 -2.14
N GLN A 447 10.86 -31.17 -2.03
CA GLN A 447 11.21 -30.49 -0.79
C GLN A 447 10.10 -29.50 -0.40
N SER A 448 9.99 -29.16 0.89
CA SER A 448 8.96 -28.21 1.33
C SER A 448 9.12 -26.84 0.65
N SER A 449 8.07 -26.03 0.62
CA SER A 449 8.14 -24.71 -0.02
C SER A 449 9.20 -23.84 0.62
N LEU A 450 9.35 -23.93 1.96
CA LEU A 450 10.39 -23.21 2.70
C LEU A 450 11.80 -23.68 2.31
N GLU A 451 12.02 -24.98 2.10
CA GLU A 451 13.30 -25.51 1.64
C GLU A 451 13.63 -25.07 0.20
N GLN A 452 12.64 -25.07 -0.69
CA GLN A 452 12.79 -24.59 -2.06
C GLN A 452 13.14 -23.10 -2.11
N VAL A 453 12.45 -22.26 -1.32
CA VAL A 453 12.77 -20.83 -1.19
C VAL A 453 14.18 -20.64 -0.62
N ALA A 454 14.55 -21.35 0.45
CA ALA A 454 15.89 -21.24 1.03
C ALA A 454 17.00 -21.58 0.01
N LYS A 455 16.76 -22.58 -0.83
CA LYS A 455 17.66 -22.93 -1.94
C LYS A 455 17.78 -21.82 -2.98
N ILE A 456 16.66 -21.18 -3.37
CA ILE A 456 16.66 -20.03 -4.29
C ILE A 456 17.44 -18.85 -3.70
N LEU A 457 17.32 -18.64 -2.39
CA LEU A 457 18.04 -17.59 -1.66
C LEU A 457 19.49 -17.95 -1.33
N ASN A 458 19.90 -19.20 -1.59
CA ASN A 458 21.20 -19.75 -1.22
C ASN A 458 21.51 -19.59 0.28
N VAL A 459 20.55 -19.94 1.13
CA VAL A 459 20.67 -19.85 2.59
C VAL A 459 20.36 -21.17 3.27
N GLU A 460 21.02 -21.41 4.39
CA GLU A 460 20.77 -22.59 5.22
C GLU A 460 19.63 -22.33 6.20
N LEU A 461 18.67 -23.25 6.27
CA LEU A 461 17.62 -23.20 7.27
C LEU A 461 18.18 -23.46 8.68
N SER A 462 17.74 -22.64 9.63
CA SER A 462 17.95 -22.90 11.06
C SER A 462 17.26 -24.19 11.50
N ARG A 463 17.64 -24.75 12.67
CA ARG A 463 16.96 -25.93 13.24
C ARG A 463 15.46 -25.70 13.36
N TYR A 464 15.04 -24.52 13.84
CA TYR A 464 13.64 -24.15 13.94
C TYR A 464 12.93 -24.19 12.57
N GLN A 465 13.51 -23.58 11.54
CA GLN A 465 12.92 -23.58 10.19
C GLN A 465 12.87 -24.98 9.56
N LYS A 466 13.87 -25.83 9.82
CA LYS A 466 13.82 -27.24 9.41
C LYS A 466 12.64 -27.97 10.06
N LEU A 467 12.36 -27.70 11.33
CA LEU A 467 11.18 -28.27 12.00
C LEU A 467 9.86 -27.75 11.39
N VAL A 468 9.79 -26.47 11.00
CA VAL A 468 8.64 -25.92 10.28
C VAL A 468 8.44 -26.62 8.92
N ALA A 469 9.49 -26.78 8.12
CA ALA A 469 9.45 -27.50 6.85
C ALA A 469 9.01 -28.97 7.01
N LEU A 470 9.49 -29.64 8.07
CA LEU A 470 9.11 -31.02 8.39
C LEU A 470 7.67 -31.14 8.88
N ASN A 471 7.19 -30.13 9.62
CA ASN A 471 5.79 -30.07 10.04
C ASN A 471 4.85 -30.03 8.83
N ASP A 472 5.20 -29.26 7.80
CA ASP A 472 4.38 -29.15 6.60
C ASP A 472 4.43 -30.43 5.74
N SER A 473 5.64 -30.90 5.45
CA SER A 473 5.86 -32.06 4.57
C SER A 473 5.49 -33.42 5.19
N GLY A 474 5.50 -33.56 6.52
CA GLY A 474 5.28 -34.86 7.16
C GLY A 474 4.85 -34.81 8.63
N TYR A 475 4.40 -33.66 9.10
CA TYR A 475 3.77 -33.47 10.41
C TYR A 475 4.65 -33.94 11.59
N ILE A 476 4.04 -34.33 12.72
CA ILE A 476 4.72 -34.83 13.92
C ILE A 476 5.70 -35.99 13.63
N PRO A 477 5.35 -37.03 12.83
CA PRO A 477 6.27 -38.13 12.53
C PRO A 477 7.60 -37.69 11.91
N ALA A 478 7.58 -36.71 11.00
CA ALA A 478 8.77 -36.21 10.33
C ALA A 478 9.69 -35.46 11.29
N MET A 479 9.11 -34.61 12.16
CA MET A 479 9.86 -33.94 13.23
C MET A 479 10.48 -34.93 14.22
N GLN A 480 9.75 -35.97 14.62
CA GLN A 480 10.28 -37.05 15.48
C GLN A 480 11.46 -37.77 14.83
N LYS A 481 11.35 -38.14 13.55
CA LYS A 481 12.42 -38.80 12.81
C LYS A 481 13.67 -37.93 12.67
N PHE A 482 13.50 -36.61 12.62
CA PHE A 482 14.59 -35.63 12.63
C PHE A 482 15.24 -35.43 14.01
N GLY A 483 14.70 -36.05 15.06
CA GLY A 483 15.21 -35.93 16.43
C GLY A 483 14.75 -34.66 17.13
N ALA A 484 13.54 -34.19 16.85
CA ALA A 484 12.88 -33.16 17.63
C ALA A 484 12.50 -33.70 19.02
N THR A 485 12.69 -32.87 20.05
CA THR A 485 12.15 -33.15 21.40
C THR A 485 10.64 -32.91 21.43
N GLU A 486 9.93 -33.46 22.43
CA GLU A 486 8.49 -33.23 22.61
C GLU A 486 8.16 -31.73 22.73
N VAL A 487 8.98 -30.98 23.47
CA VAL A 487 8.86 -29.51 23.62
C VAL A 487 9.00 -28.77 22.28
N GLU A 488 9.92 -29.22 21.41
CA GLU A 488 10.08 -28.61 20.08
C GLU A 488 8.88 -28.90 19.18
N ILE A 489 8.34 -30.12 19.25
CA ILE A 489 7.14 -30.52 18.50
C ILE A 489 5.95 -29.70 18.97
N GLU A 490 5.71 -29.63 20.29
CA GLU A 490 4.62 -28.84 20.87
C GLU A 490 4.70 -27.38 20.43
N LEU A 491 5.88 -26.76 20.52
CA LEU A 491 6.08 -25.36 20.11
C LEU A 491 5.79 -25.11 18.63
N ILE A 492 6.23 -26.00 17.74
CA ILE A 492 6.00 -25.86 16.30
C ILE A 492 4.52 -26.02 15.98
N ARG A 493 3.88 -27.03 16.60
CA ARG A 493 2.47 -27.30 16.41
C ARG A 493 1.58 -26.19 16.96
N GLU A 494 1.91 -25.63 18.12
CA GLU A 494 1.23 -24.47 18.70
C GLU A 494 1.28 -23.27 17.74
N ARG A 495 2.46 -22.95 17.20
CA ARG A 495 2.62 -21.82 16.26
C ARG A 495 1.89 -22.05 14.93
N ASP A 496 1.81 -23.28 14.46
CA ASP A 496 1.06 -23.63 13.26
C ASP A 496 -0.44 -23.47 13.46
N ARG A 497 -0.95 -23.89 14.61
CA ARG A 497 -2.34 -23.67 14.99
C ARG A 497 -2.65 -22.18 15.13
N GLU A 498 -1.77 -21.40 15.76
CA GLU A 498 -1.90 -19.94 15.85
C GLU A 498 -1.94 -19.29 14.45
N ALA A 499 -1.07 -19.70 13.54
CA ALA A 499 -1.04 -19.21 12.16
C ALA A 499 -2.35 -19.48 11.40
N GLN A 500 -3.01 -20.61 11.70
CA GLN A 500 -4.28 -21.02 11.12
C GLN A 500 -5.52 -20.45 11.84
N GLY A 501 -5.32 -19.58 12.85
CA GLY A 501 -6.38 -18.88 13.55
C GLY A 501 -6.96 -19.60 14.77
N VAL A 502 -6.30 -20.63 15.28
CA VAL A 502 -6.66 -21.27 16.56
C VAL A 502 -6.39 -20.29 17.69
N THR A 503 -7.40 -20.08 18.54
CA THR A 503 -7.31 -19.17 19.69
C THR A 503 -6.95 -19.93 20.97
N ASN A 504 -6.53 -19.19 22.01
CA ASN A 504 -6.34 -19.78 23.34
C ASN A 504 -7.62 -20.39 23.92
N GLU A 505 -8.79 -19.87 23.54
CA GLU A 505 -10.08 -20.44 23.94
C GLU A 505 -10.30 -21.79 23.26
N ASP A 506 -9.97 -21.92 21.98
CA ASP A 506 -10.03 -23.20 21.26
C ASP A 506 -9.09 -24.25 21.88
N GLU A 507 -7.90 -23.85 22.32
CA GLU A 507 -6.94 -24.71 23.01
C GLU A 507 -7.49 -25.24 24.34
N LEU A 508 -8.11 -24.38 25.15
CA LEU A 508 -8.74 -24.79 26.42
C LEU A 508 -9.94 -25.71 26.19
N LEU A 509 -10.79 -25.38 25.22
CA LEU A 509 -11.96 -26.20 24.88
C LEU A 509 -11.54 -27.58 24.32
N ALA A 510 -10.43 -27.65 23.59
CA ALA A 510 -9.85 -28.89 23.11
C ALA A 510 -9.43 -29.82 24.26
N GLU A 511 -8.78 -29.27 25.29
CA GLU A 511 -8.39 -30.03 26.48
C GLU A 511 -9.60 -30.59 27.21
N MET A 512 -10.62 -29.75 27.44
CA MET A 512 -11.88 -30.19 28.03
C MET A 512 -12.55 -31.30 27.20
N SER A 513 -12.56 -31.15 25.87
CA SER A 513 -13.14 -32.16 24.96
C SER A 513 -12.40 -33.51 25.05
N ILE A 514 -11.06 -33.49 25.22
CA ILE A 514 -10.25 -34.71 25.38
C ILE A 514 -10.52 -35.38 26.74
N GLU A 515 -10.77 -34.62 27.80
CA GLU A 515 -11.13 -35.19 29.11
C GLU A 515 -12.46 -35.94 29.04
N GLU A 516 -13.43 -35.45 28.25
CA GLU A 516 -14.74 -36.06 28.03
C GLU A 516 -14.77 -37.15 26.95
N LYS A 517 -13.61 -37.52 26.38
CA LYS A 517 -13.52 -38.54 25.32
C LYS A 517 -14.15 -39.86 25.74
N LYS A 518 -14.77 -40.55 24.77
CA LYS A 518 -15.36 -41.88 24.95
C LYS A 518 -14.60 -42.91 24.13
N VAL A 519 -14.62 -44.17 24.56
CA VAL A 519 -14.12 -45.28 23.74
C VAL A 519 -15.31 -46.12 23.31
N VAL A 520 -15.52 -46.23 22.01
CA VAL A 520 -16.63 -46.99 21.42
C VAL A 520 -16.06 -47.97 20.41
N ASP A 521 -16.28 -49.26 20.61
CA ASP A 521 -15.75 -50.35 19.76
C ASP A 521 -14.25 -50.21 19.43
N GLY A 522 -13.45 -49.75 20.41
CA GLY A 522 -12.00 -49.59 20.27
C GLY A 522 -11.53 -48.26 19.65
N VAL A 523 -12.46 -47.40 19.21
CA VAL A 523 -12.16 -46.07 18.66
C VAL A 523 -12.34 -45.01 19.74
N VAL A 524 -11.38 -44.09 19.86
CA VAL A 524 -11.51 -42.92 20.74
C VAL A 524 -12.36 -41.86 20.04
N VAL A 525 -13.48 -41.48 20.65
CA VAL A 525 -14.45 -40.53 20.10
C VAL A 525 -14.45 -39.26 20.93
N VAL A 526 -14.27 -38.12 20.27
CA VAL A 526 -14.27 -36.79 20.89
C VAL A 526 -15.34 -35.92 20.22
N GLU A 527 -16.35 -35.54 20.99
CA GLU A 527 -17.29 -34.48 20.62
C GLU A 527 -16.71 -33.15 21.09
N THR A 528 -16.80 -32.10 20.26
CA THR A 528 -16.23 -30.79 20.60
C THR A 528 -17.07 -29.63 20.08
N GLN A 529 -16.83 -28.43 20.63
CA GLN A 529 -17.44 -27.18 20.16
C GLN A 529 -16.54 -26.38 19.21
N ILE A 530 -15.24 -26.71 19.13
CA ILE A 530 -14.28 -25.98 18.30
C ILE A 530 -14.40 -26.38 16.83
N HIS A 531 -14.01 -25.48 15.92
CA HIS A 531 -14.05 -25.71 14.47
C HIS A 531 -12.71 -26.24 13.90
N HIS A 532 -11.60 -25.94 14.56
CA HIS A 532 -10.28 -26.47 14.23
C HIS A 532 -10.00 -27.71 15.08
N PHE A 533 -9.80 -28.86 14.45
CA PHE A 533 -9.59 -30.12 15.18
C PHE A 533 -8.11 -30.41 15.50
N SER A 534 -7.17 -29.61 14.96
CA SER A 534 -5.74 -29.80 15.22
C SER A 534 -5.34 -29.73 16.71
N PRO A 535 -5.91 -28.86 17.58
CA PRO A 535 -5.61 -28.89 19.00
C PRO A 535 -5.91 -30.24 19.68
N ILE A 536 -6.99 -30.91 19.22
CA ILE A 536 -7.39 -32.23 19.74
C ILE A 536 -6.55 -33.33 19.12
N SER A 537 -6.44 -33.31 17.78
CA SER A 537 -5.72 -34.32 17.00
C SER A 537 -4.24 -34.43 17.41
N ASP A 538 -3.55 -33.29 17.55
CA ASP A 538 -2.15 -33.23 17.94
C ASP A 538 -1.93 -33.90 19.31
N ARG A 539 -2.78 -33.58 20.30
CA ARG A 539 -2.69 -34.14 21.66
C ARG A 539 -2.99 -35.63 21.70
N LEU A 540 -4.05 -36.09 21.03
CA LEU A 540 -4.38 -37.52 20.96
C LEU A 540 -3.25 -38.33 20.30
N TYR A 541 -2.66 -37.79 19.23
CA TYR A 541 -1.51 -38.42 18.57
C TYR A 541 -0.31 -38.53 19.53
N MET A 542 0.02 -37.46 20.26
CA MET A 542 1.12 -37.44 21.25
C MET A 542 0.87 -38.39 22.43
N MET A 543 -0.39 -38.65 22.79
CA MET A 543 -0.76 -39.68 23.77
C MET A 543 -0.61 -41.12 23.23
N GLY A 544 -0.22 -41.29 21.97
CA GLY A 544 -0.08 -42.59 21.31
C GLY A 544 -1.39 -43.19 20.82
N ILE A 545 -2.48 -42.42 20.79
CA ILE A 545 -3.80 -42.86 20.31
C ILE A 545 -3.81 -42.77 18.78
N LYS A 546 -4.02 -43.90 18.12
CA LYS A 546 -3.90 -44.03 16.66
C LYS A 546 -5.23 -44.06 15.91
N ASP A 547 -6.29 -44.49 16.59
CA ASP A 547 -7.62 -44.65 16.00
C ASP A 547 -8.61 -43.78 16.78
N TYR A 548 -8.96 -42.64 16.21
CA TYR A 548 -9.84 -41.67 16.85
C TYR A 548 -10.73 -40.91 15.85
N LEU A 549 -11.88 -40.44 16.34
CA LEU A 549 -12.86 -39.68 15.60
C LEU A 549 -13.19 -38.41 16.36
N ILE A 550 -13.05 -37.25 15.70
CA ILE A 550 -13.37 -35.93 16.24
C ILE A 550 -14.57 -35.38 15.47
N TYR A 551 -15.59 -34.90 16.16
CA TYR A 551 -16.76 -34.34 15.50
C TYR A 551 -17.40 -33.20 16.31
N ASN A 552 -18.16 -32.36 15.60
CA ASN A 552 -19.05 -31.33 16.15
C ASN A 552 -20.36 -31.31 15.34
N ASP A 553 -21.15 -30.24 15.49
CA ASP A 553 -22.44 -30.09 14.81
C ASP A 553 -22.36 -29.92 13.27
N LYS A 554 -21.16 -29.72 12.71
CA LYS A 554 -20.94 -29.41 11.29
C LYS A 554 -19.84 -30.22 10.60
N LYS A 555 -18.90 -30.79 11.35
CA LYS A 555 -17.67 -31.39 10.85
C LYS A 555 -17.38 -32.70 11.58
N LEU A 556 -16.81 -33.66 10.84
CA LEU A 556 -16.37 -34.96 11.36
C LEU A 556 -15.09 -35.38 10.64
N LEU A 557 -14.09 -35.81 11.40
CA LEU A 557 -12.87 -36.41 10.91
C LEU A 557 -12.53 -37.67 11.71
N TYR A 558 -12.23 -38.75 10.99
CA TYR A 558 -11.66 -39.98 11.52
C TYR A 558 -10.18 -40.07 11.13
N TYR A 559 -9.36 -40.51 12.06
CA TYR A 559 -7.93 -40.79 11.92
C TYR A 559 -7.70 -42.23 12.36
N GLY A 560 -7.06 -43.04 11.52
CA GLY A 560 -6.81 -44.44 11.87
C GLY A 560 -6.48 -45.35 10.69
N LYS A 561 -6.09 -46.58 11.01
CA LYS A 561 -5.49 -47.51 10.02
C LYS A 561 -6.49 -48.10 9.03
N ASN A 562 -7.78 -48.06 9.36
CA ASN A 562 -8.84 -48.73 8.58
C ASN A 562 -9.51 -47.82 7.54
N ILE A 563 -8.87 -46.73 7.13
CA ILE A 563 -9.41 -45.76 6.16
C ILE A 563 -9.70 -46.37 4.80
N GLU A 564 -8.92 -47.36 4.34
CA GLU A 564 -9.19 -48.04 3.07
C GLU A 564 -10.59 -48.66 3.02
N GLN A 565 -11.10 -49.14 4.17
CA GLN A 565 -12.44 -49.69 4.29
C GLN A 565 -13.50 -48.59 4.09
N LEU A 566 -13.28 -47.41 4.69
CA LEU A 566 -14.14 -46.24 4.53
C LEU A 566 -14.14 -45.73 3.09
N VAL A 567 -12.96 -45.64 2.46
CA VAL A 567 -12.83 -45.19 1.06
C VAL A 567 -13.57 -46.14 0.11
N LYS A 568 -13.49 -47.45 0.36
CA LYS A 568 -14.23 -48.44 -0.43
C LYS A 568 -15.75 -48.33 -0.23
N HIS A 569 -16.21 -48.14 1.01
CA HIS A 569 -17.63 -48.01 1.34
C HIS A 569 -18.25 -46.73 0.76
N TYR A 570 -17.56 -45.59 0.91
CA TYR A 570 -18.03 -44.26 0.52
C TYR A 570 -17.52 -43.79 -0.85
N LYS A 571 -17.17 -44.72 -1.75
CA LYS A 571 -16.56 -44.41 -3.05
C LYS A 571 -17.39 -43.39 -3.87
N LYS A 572 -18.71 -43.55 -3.90
CA LYS A 572 -19.61 -42.66 -4.67
C LYS A 572 -19.67 -41.25 -4.09
N GLU A 573 -19.55 -41.12 -2.78
CA GLU A 573 -19.62 -39.87 -2.03
C GLU A 573 -18.32 -39.08 -2.19
N ILE A 574 -17.18 -39.79 -2.22
CA ILE A 574 -15.87 -39.23 -2.55
C ILE A 574 -15.86 -38.70 -4.00
N GLU A 575 -16.33 -39.49 -4.97
CA GLU A 575 -16.44 -39.07 -6.38
C GLU A 575 -17.32 -37.80 -6.54
N LYS A 576 -18.35 -37.65 -5.70
CA LYS A 576 -19.23 -36.47 -5.65
C LYS A 576 -18.65 -35.30 -4.85
N LYS A 577 -17.41 -35.39 -4.36
CA LYS A 577 -16.74 -34.39 -3.50
C LYS A 577 -17.56 -34.03 -2.26
N LYS A 578 -18.21 -35.02 -1.66
CA LYS A 578 -18.96 -34.89 -0.39
C LYS A 578 -18.15 -35.34 0.83
N MET A 579 -17.14 -36.19 0.59
CA MET A 579 -16.21 -36.71 1.57
C MET A 579 -14.80 -36.66 0.97
N TYR A 580 -13.78 -36.63 1.82
CA TYR A 580 -12.38 -36.58 1.41
C TYR A 580 -11.51 -37.48 2.30
N TYR A 581 -10.35 -37.86 1.78
CA TYR A 581 -9.34 -38.62 2.52
C TYR A 581 -7.93 -38.17 2.10
N GLY A 582 -6.92 -38.38 2.96
CA GLY A 582 -5.53 -38.01 2.68
C GLY A 582 -4.58 -38.39 3.82
N GLY A 583 -3.27 -38.15 3.69
CA GLY A 583 -2.30 -38.23 4.80
C GLY A 583 -1.68 -39.59 5.13
N GLY A 584 -1.44 -40.48 4.15
CA GLY A 584 -0.73 -41.76 4.38
C GLY A 584 -1.51 -42.74 5.25
N ASN A 585 -1.05 -43.01 6.50
CA ASN A 585 -1.81 -43.78 7.50
C ASN A 585 -3.21 -43.17 7.78
N GLY A 586 -3.42 -41.92 7.36
CA GLY A 586 -4.66 -41.43 6.80
C GLY A 586 -5.57 -40.62 7.74
N PHE A 587 -6.37 -39.73 7.14
CA PHE A 587 -7.63 -39.21 7.69
C PHE A 587 -8.78 -39.37 6.68
N PHE A 588 -10.01 -39.45 7.18
CA PHE A 588 -11.26 -39.50 6.40
C PHE A 588 -12.26 -38.49 6.98
N GLY A 589 -12.85 -37.63 6.16
CA GLY A 589 -13.71 -36.55 6.66
C GLY A 589 -14.79 -36.06 5.69
N LEU A 590 -15.68 -35.23 6.21
CA LEU A 590 -16.80 -34.62 5.46
C LEU A 590 -16.39 -33.29 4.83
N ALA A 591 -16.73 -33.07 3.56
CA ALA A 591 -16.50 -31.79 2.89
C ALA A 591 -17.40 -30.68 3.46
N GLU A 592 -16.81 -29.52 3.76
CA GLU A 592 -17.52 -28.37 4.34
C GLU A 592 -18.61 -27.79 3.41
N GLY A 593 -19.64 -27.16 3.99
CA GLY A 593 -20.69 -26.45 3.24
C GLY A 593 -21.75 -27.33 2.55
N ARG A 594 -21.83 -28.62 2.87
CA ARG A 594 -22.77 -29.58 2.22
C ARG A 594 -24.08 -29.84 2.98
N GLY A 595 -24.39 -29.06 4.02
CA GLY A 595 -25.68 -29.13 4.71
C GLY A 595 -25.88 -30.36 5.60
N TYR A 596 -24.80 -30.85 6.22
CA TYR A 596 -24.90 -31.85 7.28
C TYR A 596 -25.45 -31.18 8.55
N ASP A 597 -26.48 -31.78 9.13
CA ASP A 597 -27.02 -31.41 10.43
C ASP A 597 -26.49 -32.39 11.50
N ARG A 598 -26.68 -32.04 12.78
CA ARG A 598 -26.18 -32.83 13.91
C ARG A 598 -26.65 -34.29 13.86
N GLU A 599 -27.91 -34.53 13.50
CA GLU A 599 -28.48 -35.88 13.44
C GLU A 599 -27.78 -36.76 12.37
N LYS A 600 -27.50 -36.19 11.19
CA LYS A 600 -26.73 -36.89 10.16
C LYS A 600 -25.29 -37.15 10.58
N ILE A 601 -24.64 -36.20 11.26
CA ILE A 601 -23.26 -36.39 11.73
C ILE A 601 -23.20 -37.49 12.78
N GLU A 602 -24.12 -37.52 13.74
CA GLU A 602 -24.22 -38.58 14.74
C GLU A 602 -24.40 -39.96 14.09
N LYS A 603 -25.30 -40.06 13.10
CA LYS A 603 -25.52 -41.30 12.35
C LYS A 603 -24.28 -41.74 11.58
N LEU A 604 -23.59 -40.80 10.92
CA LEU A 604 -22.35 -41.08 10.17
C LEU A 604 -21.21 -41.48 11.11
N LYS A 605 -21.11 -40.86 12.28
CA LYS A 605 -20.15 -41.21 13.34
C LYS A 605 -20.34 -42.66 13.76
N ASP A 606 -21.57 -43.07 14.06
CA ASP A 606 -21.87 -44.47 14.43
C ASP A 606 -21.57 -45.44 13.28
N GLU A 607 -21.93 -45.09 12.04
CA GLU A 607 -21.65 -45.90 10.85
C GLU A 607 -20.14 -46.07 10.60
N ILE A 608 -19.37 -44.99 10.70
CA ILE A 608 -17.90 -45.02 10.54
C ILE A 608 -17.28 -45.94 11.59
N ILE A 609 -17.66 -45.81 12.86
CA ILE A 609 -17.16 -46.66 13.95
C ILE A 609 -17.45 -48.14 13.66
N GLN A 610 -18.66 -48.48 13.20
CA GLN A 610 -19.02 -49.86 12.87
C GLN A 610 -18.25 -50.44 11.69
N ILE A 611 -17.78 -49.61 10.75
CA ILE A 611 -16.99 -50.05 9.59
C ILE A 611 -15.53 -50.28 9.98
N VAL A 612 -14.97 -49.46 10.88
CA VAL A 612 -13.53 -49.47 11.21
C VAL A 612 -13.17 -50.34 12.41
N LYS A 613 -14.15 -50.96 13.07
CA LYS A 613 -13.95 -51.89 14.20
C LYS A 613 -13.14 -53.13 13.85
#